data_AF-A0AAN9SVE3-F1
#
_entry.id   AF-A0AAN9SVE3-F1
#
_cell.length_a   1.000
_cell.length_b   1.000
_cell.length_c   1.000
_cell.angle_alpha   90.00
_cell.angle_beta   90.00
_cell.angle_gamma   90.00
#
_symmetry.space_group_name_H-M   'P 1'
#
loop_
_entity.id
_entity.type
_entity.pdbx_description
1 polymer ?
#
loop_
_entity_poly.entity_id
_entity_poly.type
_entity_poly.pdbx_seq_one_letter_code
_entity_poly.pdbx_strand_id
1 'polypeptide(L)'
;MMMSRSGTNRVANTALLVAKGLSGEVGGLRAFYGGGVKSESTLTMSEKEKKVDLSPTHCGNKEEKGFVSYWGIEPSKITKKDGTEWKWNCFRPWETYKADVRIDLKKHHAPVTFMDKMAFWTIKALRYPTDLFFQKRYGCRAMMLETVAAIPGMVGGMILHTKSLRRFEHSGGWIKALLEEAENERMHLMTFMEVSKPKWYERALVITVQGVFFNAYFLGYLLSPKFAHRMVGYLEEEAIHSYTEFLKELDKGSIENVPAPAIAIDYWQLPPDSTLRDVVMVVRPDEAHHRDVNHFASDIHYQGRELREAAAPIGYH
;
A
#
# COMPACT_ATOMS: atom_id res chain seq x y z
N MET A 1 -0.25 53.87 45.91
CA MET A 1 -0.26 54.94 44.88
C MET A 1 -0.39 54.25 43.52
N MET A 2 -1.33 54.61 42.62
CA MET A 2 -1.57 55.90 41.96
C MET A 2 -0.41 56.31 41.03
N MET A 3 -0.60 56.72 39.77
CA MET A 3 -1.79 56.84 38.89
C MET A 3 -1.32 56.77 37.39
N SER A 4 -2.12 56.35 36.39
CA SER A 4 -2.96 57.22 35.50
C SER A 4 -2.21 58.49 35.00
N ARG A 5 -2.06 58.84 33.70
CA ARG A 5 -2.86 58.78 32.44
C ARG A 5 -1.90 59.03 31.23
N SER A 6 -2.22 59.05 29.92
CA SER A 6 -3.32 58.68 28.98
C SER A 6 -2.79 58.91 27.52
N GLY A 7 -3.40 58.52 26.39
CA GLY A 7 -4.67 57.80 26.12
C GLY A 7 -4.99 57.69 24.61
N THR A 8 -6.14 57.07 24.31
CA THR A 8 -6.92 57.00 23.05
C THR A 8 -6.40 57.63 21.74
N ASN A 9 -6.51 56.84 20.66
CA ASN A 9 -7.42 57.22 19.57
C ASN A 9 -8.07 56.00 18.88
N ARG A 10 -9.28 56.18 18.33
CA ARG A 10 -10.05 55.15 17.58
C ARG A 10 -10.17 55.56 16.11
N VAL A 11 -10.11 54.60 15.20
CA VAL A 11 -11.10 54.47 14.11
C VAL A 11 -11.35 52.97 13.89
N ALA A 12 -12.61 52.58 13.70
CA ALA A 12 -12.99 51.28 13.17
C ALA A 12 -13.88 51.50 11.96
N ASN A 13 -13.74 50.70 10.90
CA ASN A 13 -14.63 50.75 9.74
C ASN A 13 -15.31 49.40 9.56
N THR A 14 -16.65 49.42 9.59
CA THR A 14 -17.52 48.28 9.33
C THR A 14 -18.23 48.50 8.01
N ALA A 15 -18.15 47.54 7.09
CA ALA A 15 -18.93 47.55 5.85
C ALA A 15 -19.89 46.35 5.85
N LEU A 16 -21.12 46.59 6.29
CA LEU A 16 -22.23 45.64 6.18
C LEU A 16 -22.92 45.86 4.84
N LEU A 17 -23.21 44.78 4.10
CA LEU A 17 -24.13 44.84 2.96
C LEU A 17 -25.18 43.73 3.09
N VAL A 18 -26.44 44.12 2.91
CA VAL A 18 -27.64 43.30 3.18
C VAL A 18 -28.35 43.00 1.86
N ALA A 19 -28.74 41.75 1.65
CA ALA A 19 -29.78 41.36 0.72
C ALA A 19 -30.96 40.76 1.52
N LYS A 20 -32.19 41.16 1.18
CA LYS A 20 -33.43 40.69 1.82
C LYS A 20 -34.45 40.30 0.75
N GLY A 21 -35.14 39.18 0.98
CA GLY A 21 -36.32 38.78 0.22
C GLY A 21 -36.02 38.06 -1.11
N LEU A 22 -36.92 37.25 -1.66
CA LEU A 22 -38.29 36.91 -1.20
C LEU A 22 -38.58 35.41 -1.38
N SER A 23 -39.60 34.94 -0.67
CA SER A 23 -40.15 33.57 -0.70
C SER A 23 -41.12 33.34 -1.87
N GLY A 24 -41.22 32.10 -2.37
CA GLY A 24 -42.24 31.68 -3.34
C GLY A 24 -42.25 30.17 -3.54
N GLU A 25 -43.43 29.55 -3.55
CA GLU A 25 -43.63 28.10 -3.46
C GLU A 25 -43.64 27.33 -4.80
N VAL A 26 -43.26 26.05 -4.72
CA VAL A 26 -43.87 24.87 -5.37
C VAL A 26 -44.42 24.96 -6.80
N GLY A 27 -43.89 24.10 -7.70
CA GLY A 27 -44.75 23.34 -8.62
C GLY A 27 -44.20 23.03 -10.02
N GLY A 28 -44.53 21.81 -10.51
CA GLY A 28 -44.65 21.53 -11.95
C GLY A 28 -43.52 20.75 -12.63
N LEU A 29 -43.80 19.49 -13.00
CA LEU A 29 -43.07 18.82 -14.08
C LEU A 29 -43.40 19.47 -15.44
N ARG A 30 -42.39 19.62 -16.30
CA ARG A 30 -42.52 19.33 -17.74
C ARG A 30 -41.16 19.15 -18.41
N ALA A 31 -40.94 17.98 -18.99
CA ALA A 31 -39.87 17.76 -19.96
C ALA A 31 -40.39 18.10 -21.37
N PHE A 32 -39.54 18.64 -22.24
CA PHE A 32 -39.76 18.63 -23.69
C PHE A 32 -38.42 18.57 -24.45
N TYR A 33 -38.45 17.91 -25.61
CA TYR A 33 -37.34 17.81 -26.56
C TYR A 33 -37.07 19.14 -27.30
N GLY A 34 -35.84 19.33 -27.77
CA GLY A 34 -35.51 20.36 -28.78
C GLY A 34 -34.00 20.60 -28.87
N GLY A 35 -33.37 20.14 -29.96
CA GLY A 35 -31.92 20.32 -30.17
C GLY A 35 -31.57 21.59 -30.95
N GLY A 36 -30.29 21.98 -30.94
CA GLY A 36 -29.72 22.75 -32.06
C GLY A 36 -28.64 23.81 -31.76
N VAL A 37 -27.39 23.46 -32.11
CA VAL A 37 -26.42 24.33 -32.82
C VAL A 37 -25.92 25.65 -32.17
N LYS A 38 -24.70 25.56 -31.62
CA LYS A 38 -23.51 26.45 -31.76
C LYS A 38 -23.63 27.99 -31.70
N SER A 39 -22.81 28.56 -30.81
CA SER A 39 -21.85 29.65 -31.11
C SER A 39 -20.62 29.40 -30.22
N GLU A 40 -19.53 28.85 -30.78
CA GLU A 40 -18.30 29.55 -31.18
C GLU A 40 -17.38 29.98 -30.03
N SER A 41 -16.10 29.60 -30.13
CA SER A 41 -15.00 30.10 -29.32
C SER A 41 -13.73 30.04 -30.17
N THR A 42 -13.42 31.16 -30.81
CA THR A 42 -12.35 31.25 -31.81
C THR A 42 -11.02 31.58 -31.15
N LEU A 43 -10.10 30.62 -31.12
CA LEU A 43 -8.67 30.89 -31.08
C LEU A 43 -7.95 29.99 -32.08
N THR A 44 -7.46 30.61 -33.15
CA THR A 44 -6.70 29.97 -34.22
C THR A 44 -5.19 30.06 -33.96
N MET A 45 -4.48 28.94 -34.12
CA MET A 45 -3.03 28.92 -34.37
C MET A 45 -2.81 28.01 -35.59
N SER A 46 -1.97 28.44 -36.52
CA SER A 46 -1.90 27.85 -37.87
C SER A 46 -1.31 26.44 -37.86
N GLU A 47 -1.99 25.51 -38.51
CA GLU A 47 -1.37 24.28 -39.00
C GLU A 47 -0.34 24.60 -40.08
N LYS A 48 0.62 23.68 -40.25
CA LYS A 48 1.47 23.59 -41.44
C LYS A 48 1.67 22.11 -41.76
N GLU A 49 0.68 21.51 -42.41
CA GLU A 49 0.78 20.12 -42.86
C GLU A 49 2.01 19.93 -43.75
N LYS A 50 2.77 18.87 -43.47
CA LYS A 50 3.60 18.21 -44.46
C LYS A 50 3.06 16.80 -44.65
N LYS A 51 2.33 16.59 -45.76
CA LYS A 51 2.10 15.23 -46.24
C LYS A 51 3.44 14.55 -46.52
N VAL A 52 3.54 13.30 -46.11
CA VAL A 52 4.51 12.33 -46.61
C VAL A 52 3.65 11.14 -47.05
N ASP A 53 3.73 10.77 -48.33
CA ASP A 53 2.89 9.71 -48.87
C ASP A 53 3.31 8.34 -48.36
N LEU A 54 2.31 7.50 -48.04
CA LEU A 54 2.49 6.10 -47.69
C LEU A 54 2.01 5.22 -48.85
N SER A 55 2.95 4.78 -49.70
CA SER A 55 2.72 3.69 -50.64
C SER A 55 3.01 2.33 -49.97
N PRO A 56 2.09 1.36 -50.03
CA PRO A 56 2.33 0.04 -49.45
C PRO A 56 3.14 -0.83 -50.43
N THR A 57 4.33 -1.29 -50.04
CA THR A 57 5.10 -2.28 -50.83
C THR A 57 5.47 -3.50 -49.98
N HIS A 58 4.55 -4.47 -50.03
CA HIS A 58 4.65 -5.91 -49.80
C HIS A 58 5.78 -6.56 -48.95
N CYS A 59 5.30 -7.44 -48.06
CA CYS A 59 5.84 -8.77 -47.73
C CYS A 59 6.71 -8.94 -46.47
N GLY A 60 6.39 -9.99 -45.70
CA GLY A 60 7.45 -10.84 -45.14
C GLY A 60 7.80 -10.77 -43.65
N ASN A 61 6.84 -10.75 -42.71
CA ASN A 61 6.82 -11.67 -41.54
C ASN A 61 5.62 -11.49 -40.60
N LYS A 62 5.37 -12.50 -39.75
CA LYS A 62 4.54 -12.36 -38.55
C LYS A 62 5.41 -11.85 -37.39
N GLU A 63 5.63 -10.54 -37.36
CA GLU A 63 6.21 -9.90 -36.19
C GLU A 63 5.27 -10.05 -34.99
N GLU A 64 5.81 -10.41 -33.83
CA GLU A 64 5.09 -10.28 -32.57
C GLU A 64 4.81 -8.80 -32.34
N LYS A 65 3.52 -8.42 -32.27
CA LYS A 65 3.14 -7.02 -32.07
C LYS A 65 3.52 -6.58 -30.66
N GLY A 66 4.71 -6.00 -30.54
CA GLY A 66 5.18 -5.33 -29.34
C GLY A 66 4.17 -4.30 -28.84
N PHE A 67 4.16 -4.04 -27.54
CA PHE A 67 3.22 -3.12 -26.90
C PHE A 67 3.42 -1.69 -27.42
N VAL A 68 2.56 -1.26 -28.36
CA VAL A 68 2.57 0.09 -28.91
C VAL A 68 2.20 1.09 -27.81
N SER A 69 3.21 1.78 -27.30
CA SER A 69 3.04 2.86 -26.33
C SER A 69 2.34 4.05 -26.99
N TYR A 70 1.27 4.56 -26.36
CA TYR A 70 0.60 5.80 -26.80
C TYR A 70 1.57 6.99 -26.92
N TRP A 71 2.62 6.99 -26.10
CA TRP A 71 3.65 8.03 -26.06
C TRP A 71 4.73 7.86 -27.14
N GLY A 72 4.70 6.79 -27.94
CA GLY A 72 5.76 6.47 -28.91
C GLY A 72 7.10 6.04 -28.30
N ILE A 73 7.17 5.92 -26.97
CA ILE A 73 8.37 5.52 -26.23
C ILE A 73 8.45 3.99 -26.16
N GLU A 74 9.50 3.40 -26.74
CA GLU A 74 9.84 2.00 -26.52
C GLU A 74 10.31 1.77 -25.07
N PRO A 75 9.91 0.67 -24.40
CA PRO A 75 10.42 0.34 -23.08
C PRO A 75 11.94 0.14 -23.11
N SER A 76 12.68 0.92 -22.34
CA SER A 76 14.13 0.75 -22.24
C SER A 76 14.47 -0.59 -21.58
N LYS A 77 15.38 -1.35 -22.19
CA LYS A 77 15.93 -2.59 -21.61
C LYS A 77 16.74 -2.22 -20.36
N ILE A 78 16.15 -2.46 -19.20
CA ILE A 78 16.82 -2.30 -17.90
C ILE A 78 17.76 -3.49 -17.69
N THR A 79 18.94 -3.24 -17.11
CA THR A 79 19.93 -4.26 -16.77
C THR A 79 20.21 -4.31 -15.27
N LYS A 80 20.70 -5.46 -14.80
CA LYS A 80 21.25 -5.65 -13.46
C LYS A 80 22.66 -5.07 -13.36
N LYS A 81 23.17 -4.99 -12.12
CA LYS A 81 24.57 -4.61 -11.81
C LYS A 81 25.62 -5.54 -12.42
N ASP A 82 25.24 -6.76 -12.81
CA ASP A 82 26.08 -7.75 -13.52
C ASP A 82 25.98 -7.65 -15.07
N GLY A 83 25.16 -6.74 -15.59
CA GLY A 83 24.93 -6.56 -17.02
C GLY A 83 23.83 -7.44 -17.63
N THR A 84 23.25 -8.40 -16.89
CA THR A 84 22.14 -9.23 -17.38
C THR A 84 20.83 -8.44 -17.51
N GLU A 85 19.94 -8.87 -18.41
CA GLU A 85 18.65 -8.19 -18.66
C GLU A 85 17.67 -8.36 -17.49
N TRP A 86 17.00 -7.26 -17.12
CA TRP A 86 16.03 -7.22 -16.02
C TRP A 86 14.65 -7.69 -16.49
N LYS A 87 14.36 -8.97 -16.20
CA LYS A 87 13.12 -9.65 -16.63
C LYS A 87 11.82 -9.19 -15.92
N TRP A 88 11.90 -8.31 -14.92
CA TRP A 88 10.75 -7.91 -14.10
C TRP A 88 10.17 -6.55 -14.51
N ASN A 89 8.88 -6.51 -14.80
CA ASN A 89 8.15 -5.28 -15.10
C ASN A 89 7.51 -4.64 -13.85
N CYS A 90 7.23 -5.42 -12.80
CA CYS A 90 6.54 -5.02 -11.58
C CYS A 90 7.43 -4.37 -10.50
N PHE A 91 8.76 -4.48 -10.59
CA PHE A 91 9.72 -3.77 -9.73
C PHE A 91 11.03 -3.51 -10.50
N ARG A 92 11.98 -2.79 -9.90
CA ARG A 92 13.21 -2.29 -10.54
C ARG A 92 14.46 -2.67 -9.75
N PRO A 93 15.66 -2.70 -10.36
CA PRO A 93 16.89 -3.10 -9.67
C PRO A 93 17.26 -2.24 -8.43
N TRP A 94 16.77 -1.00 -8.36
CA TRP A 94 16.96 -0.09 -7.23
C TRP A 94 15.91 -0.20 -6.12
N GLU A 95 14.84 -0.98 -6.34
CA GLU A 95 13.82 -1.35 -5.34
C GLU A 95 14.16 -2.69 -4.66
N THR A 96 15.35 -3.25 -4.95
CA THR A 96 15.84 -4.51 -4.39
C THR A 96 16.89 -4.25 -3.31
N TYR A 97 16.92 -5.08 -2.28
CA TYR A 97 17.74 -4.89 -1.09
C TYR A 97 18.25 -6.23 -0.54
N LYS A 98 18.90 -6.22 0.62
CA LYS A 98 19.25 -7.40 1.40
C LYS A 98 18.73 -7.19 2.81
N ALA A 99 17.82 -8.07 3.26
CA ALA A 99 17.18 -7.93 4.56
C ALA A 99 18.18 -8.07 5.72
N ASP A 100 18.11 -7.21 6.73
CA ASP A 100 18.94 -7.28 7.93
C ASP A 100 18.39 -8.33 8.91
N VAL A 101 18.86 -9.56 8.71
CA VAL A 101 18.64 -10.74 9.58
C VAL A 101 19.09 -10.57 11.04
N ARG A 102 19.59 -9.39 11.44
CA ARG A 102 19.93 -9.03 12.83
C ARG A 102 18.77 -8.44 13.64
N ILE A 103 17.66 -8.07 12.99
CA ILE A 103 16.49 -7.48 13.68
C ILE A 103 15.91 -8.43 14.74
N ASP A 104 15.45 -7.88 15.87
CA ASP A 104 14.91 -8.70 16.97
C ASP A 104 13.53 -9.27 16.65
N LEU A 105 13.52 -10.52 16.21
CA LEU A 105 12.32 -11.32 15.93
C LEU A 105 11.53 -11.76 17.19
N LYS A 106 12.01 -11.44 18.40
CA LYS A 106 11.36 -11.79 19.69
C LYS A 106 10.76 -10.60 20.43
N LYS A 107 11.08 -9.38 20.01
CA LYS A 107 10.47 -8.15 20.53
C LYS A 107 8.94 -8.21 20.41
N HIS A 108 8.28 -7.97 21.54
CA HIS A 108 6.82 -7.94 21.69
C HIS A 108 6.39 -6.62 22.32
N HIS A 109 5.38 -5.95 21.78
CA HIS A 109 4.82 -4.75 22.39
C HIS A 109 3.80 -5.12 23.48
N ALA A 110 4.09 -4.86 24.75
CA ALA A 110 3.15 -5.16 25.84
C ALA A 110 1.80 -4.41 25.66
N PRO A 111 0.63 -5.08 25.69
CA PRO A 111 -0.67 -4.42 25.55
C PRO A 111 -1.06 -3.69 26.84
N VAL A 112 -0.68 -2.42 26.97
CA VAL A 112 -0.91 -1.61 28.19
C VAL A 112 -2.32 -1.00 28.21
N THR A 113 -2.70 -0.25 27.18
CA THR A 113 -3.99 0.48 27.15
C THR A 113 -5.16 -0.43 26.80
N PHE A 114 -6.39 0.06 26.98
CA PHE A 114 -7.59 -0.66 26.58
C PHE A 114 -7.63 -0.96 25.08
N MET A 115 -7.25 -0.01 24.22
CA MET A 115 -7.19 -0.20 22.77
C MET A 115 -6.10 -1.19 22.36
N ASP A 116 -4.94 -1.22 23.04
CA ASP A 116 -3.91 -2.23 22.77
C ASP A 116 -4.37 -3.64 23.15
N LYS A 117 -5.07 -3.77 24.29
CA LYS A 117 -5.65 -5.04 24.74
C LYS A 117 -6.71 -5.53 23.77
N MET A 118 -7.60 -4.65 23.29
CA MET A 118 -8.55 -5.02 22.24
C MET A 118 -7.82 -5.46 20.96
N ALA A 119 -6.80 -4.72 20.51
CA ALA A 119 -6.08 -5.07 19.29
C ALA A 119 -5.40 -6.44 19.38
N PHE A 120 -4.64 -6.67 20.45
CA PHE A 120 -4.00 -7.95 20.73
C PHE A 120 -5.02 -9.11 20.77
N TRP A 121 -6.11 -8.96 21.52
CA TRP A 121 -7.14 -10.00 21.61
C TRP A 121 -7.90 -10.22 20.30
N THR A 122 -8.11 -9.18 19.47
CA THR A 122 -8.71 -9.34 18.14
C THR A 122 -7.80 -10.15 17.22
N ILE A 123 -6.49 -9.87 17.17
CA ILE A 123 -5.55 -10.67 16.38
C ILE A 123 -5.48 -12.13 16.89
N LYS A 124 -5.36 -12.35 18.21
CA LYS A 124 -5.37 -13.70 18.79
C LYS A 124 -6.68 -14.46 18.51
N ALA A 125 -7.82 -13.77 18.48
CA ALA A 125 -9.11 -14.36 18.10
C ALA A 125 -9.20 -14.70 16.60
N LEU A 126 -8.67 -13.84 15.72
CA LEU A 126 -8.62 -14.07 14.26
C LEU A 126 -7.64 -15.20 13.87
N ARG A 127 -6.60 -15.42 14.67
CA ARG A 127 -5.67 -16.55 14.48
C ARG A 127 -6.34 -17.91 14.69
N TYR A 128 -7.25 -18.06 15.65
CA TYR A 128 -7.85 -19.36 15.98
C TYR A 128 -8.57 -20.05 14.79
N PRO A 129 -9.53 -19.43 14.06
CA PRO A 129 -10.16 -20.05 12.89
C PRO A 129 -9.16 -20.25 11.73
N THR A 130 -8.16 -19.37 11.60
CA THR A 130 -7.07 -19.49 10.61
C THR A 130 -6.22 -20.74 10.86
N ASP A 131 -5.76 -20.95 12.09
CA ASP A 131 -4.99 -22.13 12.49
C ASP A 131 -5.79 -23.42 12.26
N LEU A 132 -7.10 -23.42 12.55
CA LEU A 132 -8.00 -24.56 12.29
C LEU A 132 -8.24 -24.84 10.80
N PHE A 133 -8.37 -23.81 9.96
CA PHE A 133 -8.67 -23.95 8.53
C PHE A 133 -7.44 -24.41 7.72
N PHE A 134 -6.27 -23.86 8.02
CA PHE A 134 -5.05 -24.19 7.28
C PHE A 134 -4.27 -25.38 7.85
N GLN A 135 -4.31 -25.60 9.16
CA GLN A 135 -3.55 -26.66 9.84
C GLN A 135 -2.07 -26.64 9.39
N LYS A 136 -1.52 -27.76 8.89
CA LYS A 136 -0.15 -27.87 8.37
C LYS A 136 0.05 -27.38 6.93
N ARG A 137 -0.91 -26.71 6.28
CA ARG A 137 -0.77 -26.21 4.89
C ARG A 137 0.06 -24.92 4.79
N TYR A 138 1.25 -24.86 5.39
CA TYR A 138 2.03 -23.62 5.60
C TYR A 138 2.20 -22.73 4.36
N GLY A 139 2.60 -23.27 3.20
CA GLY A 139 2.74 -22.46 1.97
C GLY A 139 1.43 -21.87 1.44
N CYS A 140 0.29 -22.55 1.65
CA CYS A 140 -1.03 -22.03 1.30
C CYS A 140 -1.58 -21.06 2.38
N ARG A 141 -1.24 -21.29 3.65
CA ARG A 141 -1.52 -20.37 4.76
C ARG A 141 -0.85 -19.02 4.52
N ALA A 142 0.47 -19.01 4.30
CA ALA A 142 1.26 -17.82 3.98
C ALA A 142 0.61 -17.08 2.80
N MET A 143 0.64 -17.69 1.59
CA MET A 143 0.00 -17.17 0.39
C MET A 143 -1.41 -16.57 0.60
N MET A 144 -2.26 -17.12 1.48
CA MET A 144 -3.57 -16.52 1.78
C MET A 144 -3.52 -15.38 2.80
N LEU A 145 -2.63 -15.40 3.79
CA LEU A 145 -2.42 -14.30 4.74
C LEU A 145 -1.78 -13.08 4.07
N GLU A 146 -0.82 -13.25 3.15
CA GLU A 146 -0.22 -12.13 2.37
C GLU A 146 -1.31 -11.31 1.64
N THR A 147 -2.39 -11.96 1.16
CA THR A 147 -3.50 -11.24 0.50
C THR A 147 -4.28 -10.31 1.44
N VAL A 148 -4.12 -10.48 2.74
CA VAL A 148 -4.74 -9.66 3.80
C VAL A 148 -3.75 -8.68 4.39
N ALA A 149 -2.50 -9.09 4.62
CA ALA A 149 -1.44 -8.25 5.18
C ALA A 149 -0.96 -7.15 4.20
N ALA A 150 -1.13 -7.33 2.88
CA ALA A 150 -0.97 -6.24 1.90
C ALA A 150 -2.04 -5.13 1.97
N ILE A 151 -3.14 -5.30 2.72
CA ILE A 151 -4.25 -4.31 2.77
C ILE A 151 -3.99 -3.13 3.72
N PRO A 152 -3.52 -3.31 4.97
CA PRO A 152 -3.35 -2.22 5.92
C PRO A 152 -2.48 -1.06 5.45
N GLY A 153 -1.28 -1.35 4.90
CA GLY A 153 -0.38 -0.34 4.36
C GLY A 153 -1.02 0.46 3.21
N MET A 154 -1.69 -0.23 2.28
CA MET A 154 -2.41 0.40 1.15
C MET A 154 -3.54 1.33 1.64
N VAL A 155 -4.32 0.88 2.62
CA VAL A 155 -5.41 1.68 3.22
C VAL A 155 -4.86 2.90 3.98
N GLY A 156 -3.83 2.71 4.80
CA GLY A 156 -3.19 3.79 5.55
C GLY A 156 -2.54 4.82 4.64
N GLY A 157 -1.75 4.36 3.66
CA GLY A 157 -1.14 5.18 2.61
C GLY A 157 -2.17 6.00 1.83
N MET A 158 -3.27 5.39 1.39
CA MET A 158 -4.38 6.07 0.71
C MET A 158 -5.06 7.14 1.59
N ILE A 159 -5.36 6.83 2.86
CA ILE A 159 -6.00 7.78 3.78
C ILE A 159 -5.06 8.94 4.11
N LEU A 160 -3.76 8.70 4.30
CA LEU A 160 -2.76 9.74 4.51
C LEU A 160 -2.50 10.57 3.23
N HIS A 161 -2.50 9.96 2.05
CA HIS A 161 -2.36 10.64 0.77
C HIS A 161 -3.51 11.62 0.53
N THR A 162 -4.76 11.13 0.65
CA THR A 162 -5.93 12.01 0.53
C THR A 162 -6.00 13.06 1.65
N LYS A 163 -5.43 12.81 2.84
CA LYS A 163 -5.33 13.79 3.94
C LYS A 163 -4.31 14.88 3.63
N SER A 164 -3.13 14.51 3.14
CA SER A 164 -2.07 15.40 2.67
C SER A 164 -2.60 16.36 1.60
N LEU A 165 -3.26 15.82 0.57
CA LEU A 165 -3.90 16.63 -0.49
C LEU A 165 -4.93 17.61 0.06
N ARG A 166 -5.93 17.16 0.84
CA ARG A 166 -7.04 18.03 1.29
C ARG A 166 -6.67 19.05 2.39
N ARG A 167 -5.48 18.94 3.00
CA ARG A 167 -4.95 19.91 3.97
C ARG A 167 -3.76 20.72 3.43
N PHE A 168 -3.21 20.36 2.26
CA PHE A 168 -1.96 20.91 1.71
C PHE A 168 -0.76 20.72 2.66
N GLU A 169 -0.64 19.53 3.27
CA GLU A 169 0.37 19.20 4.29
C GLU A 169 1.31 18.08 3.85
N HIS A 170 2.59 18.14 4.26
CA HIS A 170 3.52 17.01 4.09
C HIS A 170 3.15 15.84 5.01
N SER A 171 3.51 14.61 4.59
CA SER A 171 3.20 13.38 5.31
C SER A 171 4.31 12.86 6.22
N GLY A 172 5.49 13.48 6.23
CA GLY A 172 6.65 13.00 7.00
C GLY A 172 7.25 11.69 6.46
N GLY A 173 6.93 11.31 5.22
CA GLY A 173 7.36 10.06 4.60
C GLY A 173 6.36 8.90 4.75
N TRP A 174 5.39 8.99 5.66
CA TRP A 174 4.49 7.88 6.00
C TRP A 174 3.63 7.35 4.86
N ILE A 175 3.28 8.17 3.86
CA ILE A 175 2.61 7.68 2.64
C ILE A 175 3.52 6.70 1.89
N LYS A 176 4.83 7.00 1.80
CA LYS A 176 5.79 6.17 1.09
C LYS A 176 6.01 4.86 1.86
N ALA A 177 6.30 4.93 3.16
CA ALA A 177 6.57 3.75 3.98
C ALA A 177 5.41 2.74 3.98
N LEU A 178 4.16 3.19 4.15
CA LEU A 178 2.99 2.30 4.16
C LEU A 178 2.64 1.73 2.77
N LEU A 179 3.07 2.38 1.68
CA LEU A 179 2.95 1.81 0.33
C LEU A 179 4.10 0.86 0.00
N GLU A 180 5.32 1.09 0.52
CA GLU A 180 6.43 0.13 0.43
C GLU A 180 6.16 -1.14 1.24
N GLU A 181 5.55 -1.02 2.43
CA GLU A 181 4.99 -2.13 3.23
C GLU A 181 4.01 -2.96 2.38
N ALA A 182 2.94 -2.35 1.85
CA ALA A 182 1.97 -3.05 1.02
C ALA A 182 2.55 -3.63 -0.30
N GLU A 183 3.62 -3.04 -0.84
CA GLU A 183 4.35 -3.57 -2.00
C GLU A 183 5.21 -4.79 -1.61
N ASN A 184 5.83 -4.78 -0.42
CA ASN A 184 6.63 -5.87 0.11
C ASN A 184 5.77 -7.10 0.44
N GLU A 185 4.67 -6.93 1.16
CA GLU A 185 3.62 -7.93 1.38
C GLU A 185 3.16 -8.58 0.05
N ARG A 186 2.96 -7.75 -0.98
CA ARG A 186 2.61 -8.22 -2.33
C ARG A 186 3.75 -8.98 -3.01
N MET A 187 5.02 -8.79 -2.61
CA MET A 187 6.18 -9.55 -3.11
C MET A 187 6.36 -10.89 -2.36
N HIS A 188 5.99 -10.95 -1.08
CA HIS A 188 5.84 -12.22 -0.35
C HIS A 188 4.77 -13.09 -1.03
N LEU A 189 3.59 -12.51 -1.29
CA LEU A 189 2.50 -13.18 -2.01
C LEU A 189 2.95 -13.80 -3.35
N MET A 190 3.60 -13.00 -4.20
CA MET A 190 4.05 -13.46 -5.52
C MET A 190 5.13 -14.54 -5.41
N THR A 191 5.97 -14.48 -4.38
CA THR A 191 6.96 -15.51 -4.07
C THR A 191 6.30 -16.84 -3.68
N PHE A 192 5.34 -16.83 -2.76
CA PHE A 192 4.66 -18.06 -2.34
C PHE A 192 3.69 -18.62 -3.40
N MET A 193 3.19 -17.79 -4.35
CA MET A 193 2.38 -18.24 -5.48
C MET A 193 3.14 -19.12 -6.50
N GLU A 194 4.46 -18.95 -6.65
CA GLU A 194 5.29 -19.84 -7.48
C GLU A 194 5.41 -21.24 -6.85
N VAL A 195 5.42 -21.31 -5.51
CA VAL A 195 5.51 -22.56 -4.73
C VAL A 195 4.14 -23.23 -4.55
N SER A 196 3.07 -22.45 -4.40
CA SER A 196 1.72 -22.92 -4.07
C SER A 196 0.67 -22.28 -4.98
N LYS A 197 0.11 -23.06 -5.91
CA LYS A 197 -0.90 -22.56 -6.87
C LYS A 197 -2.33 -22.64 -6.28
N PRO A 198 -3.02 -21.51 -6.07
CA PRO A 198 -4.34 -21.49 -5.41
C PRO A 198 -5.45 -22.04 -6.33
N LYS A 199 -6.33 -22.86 -5.76
CA LYS A 199 -7.52 -23.37 -6.47
C LYS A 199 -8.62 -22.32 -6.55
N TRP A 200 -9.63 -22.55 -7.40
CA TRP A 200 -10.72 -21.59 -7.63
C TRP A 200 -11.47 -21.19 -6.34
N TYR A 201 -11.66 -22.13 -5.40
CA TYR A 201 -12.34 -21.87 -4.13
C TYR A 201 -11.47 -21.09 -3.14
N GLU A 202 -10.14 -21.27 -3.16
CA GLU A 202 -9.19 -20.46 -2.40
C GLU A 202 -9.16 -19.02 -2.94
N ARG A 203 -9.22 -18.83 -4.27
CA ARG A 203 -9.37 -17.51 -4.91
C ARG A 203 -10.70 -16.84 -4.56
N ALA A 204 -11.80 -17.59 -4.51
CA ALA A 204 -13.10 -17.07 -4.08
C ALA A 204 -13.08 -16.64 -2.60
N LEU A 205 -12.46 -17.45 -1.73
CA LEU A 205 -12.28 -17.14 -0.32
C LEU A 205 -11.42 -15.87 -0.11
N VAL A 206 -10.33 -15.69 -0.88
CA VAL A 206 -9.55 -14.44 -0.89
C VAL A 206 -10.45 -13.25 -1.23
N ILE A 207 -11.25 -13.30 -2.30
CA ILE A 207 -12.16 -12.20 -2.68
C ILE A 207 -13.14 -11.86 -1.55
N THR A 208 -13.72 -12.86 -0.87
CA THR A 208 -14.62 -12.64 0.28
C THR A 208 -13.89 -12.04 1.48
N VAL A 209 -12.73 -12.58 1.85
CA VAL A 209 -11.95 -12.11 3.01
C VAL A 209 -11.42 -10.70 2.78
N GLN A 210 -10.82 -10.42 1.63
CA GLN A 210 -10.38 -9.07 1.25
C GLN A 210 -11.56 -8.08 1.23
N GLY A 211 -12.71 -8.47 0.65
CA GLY A 211 -13.90 -7.61 0.60
C GLY A 211 -14.42 -7.21 1.98
N VAL A 212 -14.43 -8.13 2.95
CA VAL A 212 -14.82 -7.82 4.34
C VAL A 212 -13.72 -7.04 5.06
N PHE A 213 -12.47 -7.51 5.00
CA PHE A 213 -11.36 -6.95 5.76
C PHE A 213 -10.99 -5.54 5.30
N PHE A 214 -10.96 -5.26 3.99
CA PHE A 214 -10.70 -3.93 3.45
C PHE A 214 -11.68 -2.90 4.01
N ASN A 215 -12.99 -3.19 3.96
CA ASN A 215 -14.02 -2.27 4.44
C ASN A 215 -13.96 -2.10 5.97
N ALA A 216 -13.75 -3.19 6.72
CA ALA A 216 -13.62 -3.13 8.17
C ALA A 216 -12.37 -2.34 8.62
N TYR A 217 -11.21 -2.58 7.99
CA TYR A 217 -9.96 -1.90 8.30
C TYR A 217 -9.98 -0.43 7.84
N PHE A 218 -10.57 -0.11 6.69
CA PHE A 218 -10.78 1.27 6.23
C PHE A 218 -11.60 2.09 7.23
N LEU A 219 -12.74 1.56 7.69
CA LEU A 219 -13.56 2.21 8.72
C LEU A 219 -12.81 2.29 10.06
N GLY A 220 -12.10 1.23 10.46
CA GLY A 220 -11.27 1.21 11.67
C GLY A 220 -10.17 2.27 11.66
N TYR A 221 -9.47 2.45 10.54
CA TYR A 221 -8.42 3.46 10.35
C TYR A 221 -9.00 4.88 10.35
N LEU A 222 -10.17 5.11 9.74
CA LEU A 222 -10.86 6.40 9.82
C LEU A 222 -11.30 6.77 11.24
N LEU A 223 -11.70 5.78 12.05
CA LEU A 223 -12.13 5.99 13.44
C LEU A 223 -10.95 6.13 14.42
N SER A 224 -9.87 5.36 14.22
CA SER A 224 -8.73 5.33 15.13
C SER A 224 -7.46 4.78 14.43
N PRO A 225 -6.66 5.63 13.78
CA PRO A 225 -5.39 5.22 13.15
C PRO A 225 -4.45 4.51 14.13
N LYS A 226 -4.42 4.93 15.41
CA LYS A 226 -3.61 4.30 16.46
C LYS A 226 -4.03 2.86 16.76
N PHE A 227 -5.32 2.56 16.74
CA PHE A 227 -5.83 1.19 16.91
C PHE A 227 -5.53 0.36 15.66
N ALA A 228 -5.71 0.94 14.48
CA ALA A 228 -5.43 0.28 13.20
C ALA A 228 -3.93 -0.10 13.10
N HIS A 229 -3.00 0.83 13.31
CA HIS A 229 -1.57 0.53 13.37
C HIS A 229 -1.20 -0.44 14.51
N ARG A 230 -1.88 -0.39 15.67
CA ARG A 230 -1.63 -1.37 16.75
C ARG A 230 -2.14 -2.78 16.42
N MET A 231 -3.20 -2.90 15.63
CA MET A 231 -3.67 -4.17 15.07
C MET A 231 -2.64 -4.78 14.13
N VAL A 232 -2.08 -4.00 13.21
CA VAL A 232 -1.03 -4.43 12.25
C VAL A 232 0.22 -4.88 13.01
N GLY A 233 0.73 -4.08 13.96
CA GLY A 233 1.88 -4.48 14.77
C GLY A 233 1.71 -5.85 15.47
N TYR A 234 0.51 -6.17 15.97
CA TYR A 234 0.23 -7.51 16.52
C TYR A 234 -0.03 -8.59 15.48
N LEU A 235 -0.51 -8.25 14.27
CA LEU A 235 -0.62 -9.20 13.15
C LEU A 235 0.78 -9.71 12.77
N GLU A 236 1.74 -8.79 12.71
CA GLU A 236 3.11 -9.10 12.29
C GLU A 236 3.88 -9.88 13.37
N GLU A 237 3.59 -9.67 14.66
CA GLU A 237 4.05 -10.58 15.73
C GLU A 237 3.59 -12.04 15.48
N GLU A 238 2.38 -12.26 14.97
CA GLU A 238 1.88 -13.59 14.61
C GLU A 238 2.41 -14.08 13.26
N ALA A 239 2.77 -13.19 12.33
CA ALA A 239 3.44 -13.52 11.08
C ALA A 239 4.88 -14.02 11.33
N ILE A 240 5.70 -13.26 12.06
CA ILE A 240 7.04 -13.67 12.52
C ILE A 240 6.99 -15.04 13.21
N HIS A 241 6.00 -15.27 14.07
CA HIS A 241 5.78 -16.55 14.72
C HIS A 241 5.40 -17.65 13.70
N SER A 242 4.45 -17.40 12.80
CA SER A 242 4.00 -18.36 11.78
C SER A 242 5.16 -18.79 10.86
N TYR A 243 5.99 -17.85 10.41
CA TYR A 243 7.19 -18.13 9.63
C TYR A 243 8.29 -18.81 10.45
N THR A 244 8.39 -18.55 11.76
CA THR A 244 9.30 -19.27 12.66
C THR A 244 8.90 -20.74 12.83
N GLU A 245 7.61 -21.08 12.84
CA GLU A 245 7.17 -22.48 12.82
C GLU A 245 7.32 -23.12 11.43
N PHE A 246 7.08 -22.38 10.34
CA PHE A 246 7.33 -22.85 8.97
C PHE A 246 8.82 -23.22 8.77
N LEU A 247 9.74 -22.36 9.21
CA LEU A 247 11.18 -22.63 9.19
C LEU A 247 11.55 -23.93 9.94
N LYS A 248 10.92 -24.20 11.10
CA LYS A 248 11.15 -25.44 11.85
C LYS A 248 10.63 -26.68 11.14
N GLU A 249 9.52 -26.61 10.41
CA GLU A 249 9.01 -27.76 9.64
C GLU A 249 9.86 -28.02 8.39
N LEU A 250 10.49 -26.98 7.80
CA LEU A 250 11.53 -27.10 6.77
C LEU A 250 12.82 -27.72 7.35
N ASP A 251 13.32 -27.22 8.48
CA ASP A 251 14.53 -27.74 9.15
C ASP A 251 14.38 -29.22 9.59
N LYS A 252 13.14 -29.69 9.84
CA LYS A 252 12.81 -31.11 10.12
C LYS A 252 12.67 -31.98 8.86
N GLY A 253 12.71 -31.40 7.66
CA GLY A 253 12.33 -32.10 6.41
C GLY A 253 10.86 -32.53 6.35
N SER A 254 9.98 -31.91 7.15
CA SER A 254 8.52 -32.15 7.11
C SER A 254 7.83 -31.39 5.98
N ILE A 255 8.55 -30.44 5.36
CA ILE A 255 8.18 -29.75 4.12
C ILE A 255 9.42 -29.80 3.22
N GLU A 256 9.22 -30.00 1.91
CA GLU A 256 10.30 -30.05 0.93
C GLU A 256 10.95 -28.68 0.76
N ASN A 257 12.28 -28.60 0.93
CA ASN A 257 13.04 -27.37 0.75
C ASN A 257 13.43 -27.17 -0.73
N VAL A 258 12.44 -26.81 -1.55
CA VAL A 258 12.59 -26.54 -2.98
C VAL A 258 13.51 -25.33 -3.26
N PRO A 259 14.08 -25.18 -4.47
CA PRO A 259 14.82 -23.98 -4.87
C PRO A 259 13.98 -22.70 -4.71
N ALA A 260 14.64 -21.58 -4.38
CA ALA A 260 13.98 -20.30 -4.20
C ALA A 260 13.34 -19.81 -5.52
N PRO A 261 12.10 -19.30 -5.51
CA PRO A 261 11.50 -18.66 -6.67
C PRO A 261 12.39 -17.54 -7.21
N ALA A 262 12.58 -17.47 -8.53
CA ALA A 262 13.52 -16.52 -9.12
C ALA A 262 13.15 -15.04 -8.86
N ILE A 263 11.90 -14.75 -8.50
CA ILE A 263 11.46 -13.42 -8.06
C ILE A 263 12.03 -13.05 -6.69
N ALA A 264 12.11 -14.00 -5.76
CA ALA A 264 12.70 -13.83 -4.44
C ALA A 264 14.22 -13.62 -4.52
N ILE A 265 14.89 -14.39 -5.38
CA ILE A 265 16.34 -14.26 -5.61
C ILE A 265 16.69 -12.85 -6.09
N ASP A 266 15.93 -12.32 -7.06
CA ASP A 266 16.17 -10.98 -7.59
C ASP A 266 15.70 -9.85 -6.64
N TYR A 267 14.67 -10.05 -5.81
CA TYR A 267 14.11 -9.03 -4.92
C TYR A 267 14.91 -8.84 -3.62
N TRP A 268 15.24 -9.92 -2.90
CA TRP A 268 16.07 -9.90 -1.69
C TRP A 268 17.58 -10.11 -1.97
N GLN A 269 18.00 -10.02 -3.25
CA GLN A 269 19.39 -10.17 -3.71
C GLN A 269 20.11 -11.42 -3.15
N LEU A 270 19.40 -12.55 -3.16
CA LEU A 270 19.87 -13.83 -2.61
C LEU A 270 20.91 -14.50 -3.54
N PRO A 271 21.74 -15.43 -3.02
CA PRO A 271 22.55 -16.34 -3.84
C PRO A 271 21.70 -17.11 -4.88
N PRO A 272 22.20 -17.38 -6.11
CA PRO A 272 21.43 -18.09 -7.15
C PRO A 272 21.01 -19.52 -6.81
N ASP A 273 21.68 -20.14 -5.85
CA ASP A 273 21.49 -21.49 -5.32
C ASP A 273 20.60 -21.54 -4.05
N SER A 274 20.01 -20.41 -3.66
CA SER A 274 19.14 -20.30 -2.48
C SER A 274 17.91 -21.18 -2.55
N THR A 275 17.38 -21.53 -1.38
CA THR A 275 16.23 -22.42 -1.21
C THR A 275 15.04 -21.71 -0.55
N LEU A 276 13.87 -22.36 -0.52
CA LEU A 276 12.65 -21.87 0.16
C LEU A 276 12.89 -21.52 1.63
N ARG A 277 13.78 -22.27 2.30
CA ARG A 277 14.26 -21.98 3.66
C ARG A 277 14.92 -20.60 3.77
N ASP A 278 15.72 -20.23 2.77
CA ASP A 278 16.47 -18.98 2.77
C ASP A 278 15.56 -17.78 2.45
N VAL A 279 14.53 -18.01 1.63
CA VAL A 279 13.41 -17.06 1.44
C VAL A 279 12.67 -16.81 2.77
N VAL A 280 12.29 -17.88 3.49
CA VAL A 280 11.64 -17.75 4.82
C VAL A 280 12.56 -17.09 5.85
N MET A 281 13.89 -17.17 5.68
CA MET A 281 14.86 -16.47 6.53
C MET A 281 14.94 -14.96 6.27
N VAL A 282 14.65 -14.46 5.06
CA VAL A 282 14.64 -13.02 4.74
C VAL A 282 13.27 -12.36 4.85
N VAL A 283 12.18 -13.12 4.63
CA VAL A 283 10.81 -12.67 4.91
C VAL A 283 10.63 -12.28 6.38
N ARG A 284 11.14 -13.08 7.33
CA ARG A 284 10.97 -12.84 8.79
C ARG A 284 11.50 -11.49 9.28
N PRO A 285 12.64 -10.96 8.78
CA PRO A 285 13.05 -9.58 8.98
C PRO A 285 12.05 -8.53 8.48
N ASP A 286 11.48 -8.69 7.27
CA ASP A 286 10.48 -7.76 6.72
C ASP A 286 9.28 -7.63 7.67
N GLU A 287 8.73 -8.76 8.14
CA GLU A 287 7.68 -8.81 9.16
C GLU A 287 8.04 -8.03 10.42
N ALA A 288 9.29 -8.19 10.90
CA ALA A 288 9.77 -7.53 12.11
C ALA A 288 10.02 -6.03 11.90
N HIS A 289 10.26 -5.59 10.67
CA HIS A 289 10.23 -4.18 10.29
C HIS A 289 8.78 -3.66 10.29
N HIS A 290 7.84 -4.31 9.58
CA HIS A 290 6.43 -3.92 9.53
C HIS A 290 5.80 -3.82 10.94
N ARG A 291 6.09 -4.81 11.81
CA ARG A 291 5.77 -4.82 13.25
C ARG A 291 6.25 -3.53 13.95
N ASP A 292 7.54 -3.22 13.81
CA ASP A 292 8.18 -2.10 14.50
C ASP A 292 7.68 -0.74 13.99
N VAL A 293 7.48 -0.60 12.67
CA VAL A 293 6.91 0.59 12.02
C VAL A 293 5.49 0.85 12.52
N ASN A 294 4.64 -0.19 12.56
CA ASN A 294 3.25 -0.04 12.95
C ASN A 294 3.06 0.15 14.47
N HIS A 295 3.87 -0.49 15.32
CA HIS A 295 3.88 -0.13 16.74
C HIS A 295 4.29 1.34 16.95
N PHE A 296 5.34 1.82 16.25
CA PHE A 296 5.81 3.21 16.33
C PHE A 296 4.77 4.22 15.81
N ALA A 297 4.11 3.93 14.68
CA ALA A 297 3.01 4.74 14.14
C ALA A 297 1.86 4.89 15.16
N SER A 298 1.54 3.82 15.86
CA SER A 298 0.55 3.82 16.95
C SER A 298 1.02 4.65 18.15
N ASP A 299 2.29 4.53 18.56
CA ASP A 299 2.86 5.27 19.70
C ASP A 299 2.90 6.79 19.46
N ILE A 300 3.25 7.25 18.25
CA ILE A 300 3.19 8.67 17.87
C ILE A 300 1.78 9.23 18.14
N HIS A 301 0.74 8.49 17.76
CA HIS A 301 -0.63 8.89 18.01
C HIS A 301 -1.08 8.75 19.47
N TYR A 302 -0.52 7.83 20.26
CA TYR A 302 -0.74 7.80 21.72
C TYR A 302 -0.05 8.96 22.44
N GLN A 303 1.07 9.45 21.93
CA GLN A 303 1.73 10.68 22.39
C GLN A 303 0.97 11.97 21.99
N GLY A 304 -0.16 11.85 21.30
CA GLY A 304 -1.00 12.99 20.87
C GLY A 304 -0.52 13.71 19.61
N ARG A 305 0.44 13.11 18.87
CA ARG A 305 1.05 13.70 17.67
C ARG A 305 0.39 13.23 16.37
N GLU A 306 0.58 13.99 15.30
CA GLU A 306 0.36 13.53 13.93
C GLU A 306 1.63 12.86 13.37
N LEU A 307 1.47 11.80 12.57
CA LEU A 307 2.60 11.06 11.96
C LEU A 307 3.62 11.97 11.25
N ARG A 308 3.18 13.07 10.63
CA ARG A 308 4.06 14.05 9.97
C ARG A 308 5.09 14.74 10.88
N GLU A 309 4.93 14.69 12.20
CA GLU A 309 5.87 15.26 13.18
C GLU A 309 7.11 14.39 13.40
N ALA A 310 7.05 13.10 13.07
CA ALA A 310 8.15 12.15 13.17
C ALA A 310 8.42 11.53 11.81
N ALA A 311 9.68 11.52 11.36
CA ALA A 311 10.02 10.91 10.08
C ALA A 311 9.69 9.41 10.07
N ALA A 312 9.05 8.93 9.00
CA ALA A 312 8.90 7.51 8.77
C ALA A 312 10.28 6.86 8.53
N PRO A 313 10.56 5.64 9.04
CA PRO A 313 11.85 4.97 8.92
C PRO A 313 12.05 4.32 7.53
N ILE A 314 11.96 5.12 6.48
CA ILE A 314 12.12 4.71 5.07
C ILE A 314 13.55 4.20 4.83
N GLY A 315 13.68 3.10 4.09
CA GLY A 315 14.99 2.53 3.72
C GLY A 315 15.66 1.74 4.85
N TYR A 316 14.94 1.47 5.94
CA TYR A 316 15.32 0.47 6.94
C TYR A 316 14.83 -0.89 6.43
N HIS A 317 15.75 -1.77 6.06
CA HIS A 317 15.50 -3.12 5.57
C HIS A 317 16.59 -4.06 6.10
#